data_AF-A0A527U552-F1
#
_entry.id   AF-A0A527U552-F1
#
_cell.length_a   1.000
_cell.length_b   1.000
_cell.length_c   1.000
_cell.angle_alpha   90.00
_cell.angle_beta   90.00
_cell.angle_gamma   90.00
#
_symmetry.space_group_name_H-M   'P 1'
#
loop_
_entity.id
_entity.type
_entity.pdbx_description
1 polymer ?
#
loop_
_entity_poly.entity_id
_entity_poly.type
_entity_poly.pdbx_seq_one_letter_code
_entity_poly.pdbx_strand_id
1 'polypeptide(L)' 'MTGRLTDAQLVELADDAFAVLNWAKRLGFNRERQVKELVRTFEVRLGYRQATAPAPTGMNLLPIDVAARIAPGGEL' A
#
# COMPACT_ATOMS: atom_id res chain seq x y z
N MET A 1 2.66 21.54 -13.48
CA MET A 1 3.70 20.66 -14.03
C MET A 1 3.79 19.45 -13.14
N THR A 2 3.32 18.29 -13.60
CA THR A 2 3.59 17.02 -12.90
C THR A 2 5.06 16.70 -13.14
N GLY A 3 5.91 17.03 -12.17
CA GLY A 3 7.31 16.63 -12.18
C GLY A 3 7.41 15.11 -12.29
N ARG A 4 8.44 14.61 -12.98
CA ARG A 4 8.75 13.18 -12.95
C ARG A 4 8.98 12.75 -11.50
N LEU A 5 8.55 11.54 -11.18
CA LEU A 5 8.89 10.90 -9.91
C LEU A 5 10.41 10.79 -9.77
N THR A 6 10.91 10.90 -8.55
CA THR A 6 12.32 10.62 -8.27
C THR A 6 12.59 9.12 -8.36
N ASP A 7 13.85 8.74 -8.58
CA ASP A 7 14.26 7.33 -8.59
C ASP A 7 13.90 6.62 -7.27
N ALA A 8 14.03 7.33 -6.14
CA ALA A 8 13.62 6.81 -4.84
C ALA A 8 12.11 6.51 -4.78
N GLN A 9 11.27 7.42 -5.28
CA GLN A 9 9.83 7.21 -5.34
C GLN A 9 9.47 6.03 -6.25
N LEU A 10 10.18 5.84 -7.37
CA LEU A 10 9.95 4.70 -8.25
C LEU A 10 10.27 3.36 -7.57
N VAL A 11 11.37 3.32 -6.80
CA VAL A 11 11.74 2.12 -6.03
C VAL A 11 10.72 1.83 -4.94
N GLU A 12 10.27 2.85 -4.20
CA GLU A 12 9.24 2.69 -3.15
C GLU A 12 7.91 2.16 -3.71
N LEU A 13 7.46 2.68 -4.85
CA LEU A 13 6.24 2.21 -5.51
C LEU A 13 6.40 0.76 -6.02
N ALA A 14 7.59 0.38 -6.48
CA ALA A 14 7.85 -0.98 -6.91
C ALA A 14 7.78 -1.96 -5.73
N ASP A 15 8.36 -1.60 -4.58
CA ASP A 15 8.31 -2.40 -3.36
C ASP A 15 6.85 -2.58 -2.85
N ASP A 16 6.10 -1.47 -2.81
CA ASP A 16 4.67 -1.49 -2.47
C ASP A 16 3.86 -2.40 -3.40
N ALA A 17 4.21 -2.42 -4.70
CA ALA A 17 3.52 -3.28 -5.67
C ALA A 17 3.69 -4.76 -5.34
N PHE A 18 4.91 -5.19 -4.99
CA PHE A 18 5.16 -6.56 -4.57
C PHE A 18 4.37 -6.91 -3.31
N ALA A 19 4.35 -6.03 -2.31
CA ALA A 19 3.63 -6.25 -1.07
C ALA A 19 2.10 -6.38 -1.31
N VAL A 20 1.50 -5.41 -2.01
CA VAL A 20 0.05 -5.36 -2.25
C VAL A 20 -0.42 -6.51 -3.12
N LEU A 21 0.30 -6.83 -4.21
CA LEU A 21 -0.12 -7.90 -5.11
C LEU A 21 0.01 -9.28 -4.47
N ASN A 22 1.05 -9.51 -3.67
CA ASN A 22 1.19 -10.76 -2.91
C ASN A 22 0.09 -10.90 -1.85
N TRP A 23 -0.20 -9.83 -1.11
CA TRP A 23 -1.30 -9.80 -0.15
C TRP A 23 -2.66 -10.05 -0.83
N ALA A 24 -2.95 -9.33 -1.92
CA ALA A 24 -4.23 -9.43 -2.61
C ALA A 24 -4.43 -10.80 -3.26
N LYS A 25 -3.35 -11.42 -3.76
CA LYS A 25 -3.37 -12.81 -4.24
C LYS A 25 -3.70 -13.79 -3.12
N ARG A 26 -3.12 -13.62 -1.92
CA ARG A 26 -3.42 -14.47 -0.75
C ARG A 26 -4.88 -14.37 -0.30
N LEU A 27 -5.51 -13.21 -0.51
CA LEU A 27 -6.93 -12.98 -0.21
C LEU A 27 -7.89 -13.41 -1.34
N GLY A 28 -7.36 -13.94 -2.46
CA GLY A 28 -8.18 -14.37 -3.59
C GLY A 28 -8.85 -13.22 -4.34
N PHE A 29 -8.30 -12.01 -4.29
CA PHE A 29 -8.87 -10.87 -5.00
C PHE A 29 -8.75 -11.03 -6.51
N ASN A 30 -9.80 -10.64 -7.24
CA ASN A 30 -9.75 -10.58 -8.69
C ASN A 30 -8.86 -9.42 -9.17
N ARG A 31 -8.46 -9.44 -10.45
CA ARG A 31 -7.53 -8.45 -11.02
C ARG A 31 -8.01 -7.01 -10.82
N GLU A 32 -9.29 -6.75 -11.03
CA GLU A 32 -9.85 -5.40 -10.88
C GLU A 32 -9.66 -4.87 -9.46
N ARG A 33 -9.96 -5.70 -8.46
CA ARG A 33 -9.77 -5.35 -7.04
C ARG A 33 -8.28 -5.21 -6.69
N GLN A 34 -7.40 -6.08 -7.20
CA GLN A 34 -5.96 -5.95 -7.01
C GLN A 34 -5.44 -4.58 -7.50
N VAL A 35 -5.87 -4.17 -8.70
CA VAL A 35 -5.50 -2.87 -9.28
C VAL A 35 -6.03 -1.71 -8.43
N LYS A 36 -7.27 -1.79 -7.93
CA LYS A 36 -7.84 -0.75 -7.05
C LYS A 36 -7.03 -0.55 -5.77
N GLU A 37 -6.64 -1.65 -5.11
CA GLU A 37 -5.83 -1.58 -3.89
C GLU A 37 -4.42 -1.06 -4.19
N LEU A 38 -3.81 -1.47 -5.31
CA LEU A 38 -2.50 -0.98 -5.72
C LEU A 38 -2.50 0.54 -5.97
N VAL A 39 -3.48 1.04 -6.72
CA VAL A 39 -3.63 2.47 -6.99
C VAL A 39 -3.84 3.24 -5.69
N ARG A 40 -4.68 2.72 -4.78
CA ARG A 40 -4.91 3.34 -3.46
C ARG A 40 -3.62 3.45 -2.66
N THR A 41 -2.79 2.40 -2.64
CA THR A 41 -1.50 2.42 -1.94
C THR A 41 -0.57 3.47 -2.55
N PHE A 42 -0.48 3.54 -3.88
CA PHE A 42 0.35 4.54 -4.57
C PHE A 42 -0.11 5.97 -4.29
N GLU A 43 -1.42 6.22 -4.32
CA GLU A 43 -1.98 7.54 -3.98
C GLU A 43 -1.63 7.96 -2.56
N VAL A 44 -1.58 7.03 -1.60
CA VAL A 44 -1.16 7.37 -0.23
C VAL A 44 0.35 7.57 -0.14
N ARG A 45 1.15 6.70 -0.75
CA ARG A 45 2.62 6.82 -0.79
C ARG A 45 3.05 8.16 -1.39
N LEU A 46 2.36 8.61 -2.44
CA LEU A 46 2.61 9.89 -3.11
C LEU A 46 1.93 11.09 -2.44
N GLY A 47 1.14 10.88 -1.38
CA GLY A 47 0.45 11.93 -0.64
C GLY A 47 -0.77 12.54 -1.35
N TYR A 48 -1.26 11.91 -2.42
CA TYR A 48 -2.49 12.32 -3.12
C TYR A 48 -3.75 11.97 -2.33
N ARG A 49 -3.65 10.99 -1.43
CA ARG A 49 -4.73 10.54 -0.55
C ARG A 49 -4.21 10.38 0.87
N GLN A 50 -4.98 10.78 1.88
CA GLN A 50 -4.66 10.43 3.26
C GLN A 50 -4.99 8.97 3.54
N ALA A 51 -4.12 8.31 4.30
CA ALA A 51 -4.43 7.02 4.91
C ALA A 51 -5.74 7.17 5.69
N THR A 52 -6.74 6.35 5.36
CA THR A 52 -7.96 6.32 6.16
C THR A 52 -7.56 5.76 7.53
N ALA A 53 -7.90 6.46 8.62
CA ALA A 53 -7.58 6.06 9.99
C ALA A 53 -7.91 4.56 10.22
N PRO A 54 -7.12 3.85 11.05
CA PRO A 54 -7.25 2.41 11.21
C PRO A 54 -8.69 2.05 11.55
N ALA A 55 -9.21 1.03 10.86
CA ALA A 55 -10.53 0.49 11.14
C ALA A 55 -10.60 0.06 12.62
N PRO A 56 -11.75 0.26 13.30
CA PRO A 56 -11.91 -0.21 14.68
C PRO A 56 -11.59 -1.71 14.77
N THR A 57 -10.84 -2.06 15.81
CA THR A 57 -10.21 -3.37 16.05
C THR A 57 -11.17 -4.54 15.75
N GLY A 58 -10.83 -5.35 14.74
CA GLY A 58 -11.58 -6.55 14.37
C GLY A 58 -11.84 -6.73 12.88
N MET A 59 -11.59 -5.71 12.05
CA MET A 59 -11.70 -5.83 10.60
C MET A 59 -10.31 -6.03 9.98
N ASN A 60 -10.17 -7.07 9.16
CA ASN A 60 -8.95 -7.46 8.44
C ASN A 60 -8.13 -6.23 7.99
N LEU A 61 -6.88 -6.14 8.46
CA LEU A 61 -5.98 -5.01 8.26
C LEU A 61 -5.93 -4.60 6.77
N LEU A 62 -6.05 -3.29 6.51
CA LEU A 62 -5.85 -2.77 5.16
C LEU A 62 -4.35 -2.92 4.80
N PRO A 63 -3.98 -3.05 3.51
CA PRO A 63 -2.57 -3.16 3.07
C PRO A 63 -1.67 -2.04 3.57
N ILE A 64 -2.27 -0.86 3.80
CA ILE A 64 -1.59 0.31 4.33
C ILE A 64 -1.08 0.09 5.76
N ASP A 65 -1.80 -0.71 6.54
CA ASP A 65 -1.43 -1.09 7.91
C ASP A 65 -0.34 -2.17 7.91
N VAL A 66 -0.22 -2.96 6.84
CA VAL A 66 0.86 -3.96 6.65
C VAL A 66 2.14 -3.29 6.17
N ALA A 67 2.06 -2.38 5.20
CA ALA A 67 3.20 -1.59 4.72
C ALA A 67 3.79 -0.72 5.85
N ALA A 68 2.93 -0.15 6.72
CA ALA A 68 3.37 0.59 7.90
C ALA A 68 4.09 -0.27 8.96
N ARG A 69 3.85 -1.60 9.01
CA ARG A 69 4.47 -2.54 9.98
C ARG A 69 5.76 -3.21 9.47
N ILE A 70 6.06 -3.14 8.18
CA ILE A 70 7.28 -3.74 7.58
C ILE A 70 8.45 -2.74 7.56
N ALA A 71 8.21 -1.44 7.80
CA ALA A 71 9.28 -0.48 8.07
C ALA A 71 10.02 -0.85 9.38
N PRO A 72 11.36 -0.91 9.40
CA PRO A 72 12.12 -1.47 10.53
C PRO A 72 12.00 -0.56 11.75
N GLY A 73 11.34 -1.04 12.82
CA GLY A 73 11.31 -0.34 14.11
C GLY A 73 10.19 -0.64 15.10
N GLY A 74 9.26 -1.57 14.84
CA GLY A 74 8.19 -1.91 15.80
C GLY A 74 8.45 -3.22 16.53
N GLU A 75 8.78 -3.16 17.81
CA GLU A 75 8.90 -4.35 18.69
C GLU A 75 7.58 -5.12 18.82
N LEU A 76 7.73 -6.43 19.08
CA LEU A 76 6.69 -7.46 19.18
C LEU A 76 5.67 -7.19 20.31
#